data_AF-A0A452Z5B5-F1
#
_entry.id   AF-A0A452Z5B5-F1
#
_cell.length_a   1.000
_cell.length_b   1.000
_cell.length_c   1.000
_cell.angle_alpha   90.00
_cell.angle_beta   90.00
_cell.angle_gamma   90.00
#
_symmetry.space_group_name_H-M   'P 1'
#
loop_
_entity.id
_entity.type
_entity.pdbx_description
1 polymer ?
#
loop_
_entity_poly.entity_id
_entity_poly.type
_entity_poly.pdbx_seq_one_letter_code
_entity_poly.pdbx_strand_id
1 'polypeptide(L)'
;MGIHNSPSMGWNGGPGVVGGPVVKKLVRMDVPAEKYPNFNFVGRLLGPRGNSLKRVEATTQCRVYIRGRGSVKDTVKENKLRDKPGYEHLNEPLHVLIEAEFPADIVDARLNQAVVILEDLLKPVPG
;
A
#
# COMPACT_ATOMS: atom_id res chain seq x y z
N MET A 1 6.92 41.27 46.62
CA MET A 1 7.89 41.10 45.53
C MET A 1 8.41 39.68 45.57
N GLY A 2 8.30 38.93 44.47
CA GLY A 2 8.76 37.54 44.42
C GLY A 2 8.34 36.86 43.12
N ILE A 3 8.91 37.31 41.99
CA ILE A 3 8.89 36.55 40.74
C ILE A 3 10.28 35.93 40.56
N HIS A 4 10.36 34.62 40.72
CA HIS A 4 11.44 33.85 40.10
C HIS A 4 10.78 32.67 39.38
N ASN A 5 10.86 32.66 38.06
CA ASN A 5 11.17 31.44 37.35
C ASN A 5 11.76 31.80 35.98
N SER A 6 12.96 31.32 35.76
CA SER A 6 13.61 31.08 34.47
C SER A 6 14.29 29.72 34.68
N PRO A 7 14.43 28.82 33.69
CA PRO A 7 14.97 29.17 32.38
C PRO A 7 14.53 28.30 31.17
N SER A 8 15.08 28.66 30.01
CA SER A 8 15.60 27.76 28.95
C SER A 8 14.69 27.18 27.85
N MET A 9 15.34 27.05 26.68
CA MET A 9 15.02 26.31 25.44
C MET A 9 14.12 27.03 24.42
N GLY A 10 14.49 27.13 23.13
CA GLY A 10 15.67 26.68 22.39
C GLY A 10 15.66 27.40 21.03
N TRP A 11 16.75 28.05 20.63
CA TRP A 11 17.71 27.57 19.64
C TRP A 11 17.10 26.88 18.40
N ASN A 12 17.30 27.55 17.26
CA ASN A 12 17.41 27.05 15.89
C ASN A 12 16.25 26.25 15.31
N GLY A 13 15.34 26.96 14.64
CA GLY A 13 14.72 26.44 13.42
C GLY A 13 15.81 26.19 12.38
N GLY A 14 16.18 24.93 12.18
CA GLY A 14 17.04 24.49 11.08
C GLY A 14 16.43 24.81 9.72
N PRO A 15 17.22 24.77 8.64
CA PRO A 15 16.75 25.13 7.31
C PRO A 15 15.59 24.19 6.94
N GLY A 16 14.42 24.78 6.73
CA GLY A 16 13.26 24.10 6.19
C GLY A 16 13.70 23.42 4.89
N VAL A 17 13.75 22.09 4.93
CA VAL A 17 14.01 21.29 3.75
C VAL A 17 12.93 21.68 2.74
N VAL A 18 13.35 22.25 1.61
CA VAL A 18 12.50 22.62 0.48
C VAL A 18 11.92 21.35 -0.15
N GLY A 19 10.95 20.74 0.52
CA GLY A 19 10.08 19.73 -0.06
C GLY A 19 8.88 20.45 -0.67
N GLY A 20 8.68 20.31 -1.99
CA GLY A 20 7.44 20.73 -2.64
C GLY A 20 6.21 20.09 -1.98
N PRO A 21 4.99 20.54 -2.31
CA PRO A 21 3.78 20.03 -1.67
C PRO A 21 3.72 18.49 -1.77
N VAL A 22 3.54 17.84 -0.62
CA VAL A 22 3.33 16.39 -0.56
C VAL A 22 1.94 16.13 -1.13
N VAL A 23 1.90 15.28 -2.14
CA VAL A 23 0.66 14.85 -2.79
C VAL A 23 0.46 13.36 -2.58
N LYS A 24 -0.80 12.98 -2.48
CA LYS A 24 -1.23 11.60 -2.35
C LYS A 24 -1.77 11.12 -3.68
N LYS A 25 -1.19 10.05 -4.23
CA LYS A 25 -1.67 9.39 -5.45
C LYS A 25 -2.07 7.96 -5.15
N LEU A 26 -3.13 7.51 -5.81
CA LEU A 26 -3.65 6.16 -5.71
C LEU A 26 -3.70 5.53 -7.11
N VAL A 27 -3.14 4.34 -7.26
CA VAL A 27 -3.24 3.54 -8.50
C VAL A 27 -3.93 2.23 -8.17
N ARG A 28 -4.87 1.84 -9.04
CA ARG A 28 -5.54 0.55 -9.01
C ARG A 28 -4.94 -0.35 -10.09
N MET A 29 -4.65 -1.59 -9.71
CA MET A 29 -4.21 -2.65 -10.61
C MET A 29 -5.13 -3.86 -10.49
N ASP A 30 -5.77 -4.24 -11.58
CA ASP A 30 -6.61 -5.43 -11.61
C ASP A 30 -5.77 -6.70 -11.73
N VAL A 31 -6.09 -7.71 -10.92
CA VAL A 31 -5.39 -8.99 -10.91
C VAL A 31 -6.19 -9.99 -11.75
N PRO A 32 -5.57 -10.66 -12.74
CA PRO A 32 -6.27 -11.61 -13.62
C PRO A 32 -6.53 -12.97 -12.92
N ALA A 33 -7.07 -12.95 -11.70
CA ALA A 33 -7.39 -14.14 -10.90
C ALA A 33 -8.42 -15.05 -11.61
N GLU A 34 -9.36 -14.46 -12.34
CA GLU A 34 -10.36 -15.20 -13.11
C GLU A 34 -9.75 -15.96 -14.30
N LYS A 35 -8.69 -15.43 -14.90
CA LYS A 35 -7.96 -16.11 -16.00
C LYS A 35 -7.07 -17.23 -15.49
N TYR A 36 -6.57 -17.11 -14.25
CA TYR A 36 -5.67 -18.07 -13.64
C TYR A 36 -6.18 -18.50 -12.25
N PRO A 37 -7.32 -19.23 -12.16
CA PRO A 37 -7.94 -19.60 -10.89
C PRO A 37 -7.08 -20.57 -10.04
N ASN A 38 -6.17 -21.29 -10.67
CA ASN A 38 -5.22 -22.19 -10.00
C ASN A 38 -4.00 -21.45 -9.44
N PHE A 39 -3.85 -20.14 -9.69
CA PHE A 39 -2.70 -19.36 -9.28
C PHE A 39 -3.04 -18.46 -8.09
N ASN A 40 -2.31 -18.62 -6.98
CA ASN A 40 -2.52 -17.83 -5.78
C ASN A 40 -1.74 -16.50 -5.80
N PHE A 41 -2.27 -15.50 -6.49
CA PHE A 41 -1.67 -14.17 -6.57
C PHE A 41 -1.46 -13.53 -5.20
N VAL A 42 -2.47 -13.58 -4.32
CA VAL A 42 -2.41 -13.00 -2.96
C VAL A 42 -1.29 -13.64 -2.15
N GLY A 43 -1.20 -14.97 -2.17
CA GLY A 43 -0.13 -15.70 -1.49
C GLY A 43 1.26 -15.36 -2.02
N ARG A 44 1.41 -15.13 -3.32
CA ARG A 44 2.67 -14.72 -3.94
C ARG A 44 3.07 -13.29 -3.57
N LEU A 45 2.12 -12.36 -3.59
CA LEU A 45 2.32 -10.97 -3.20
C LEU A 45 2.76 -10.86 -1.73
N LEU A 46 2.02 -11.52 -0.83
CA LEU A 46 2.33 -11.54 0.59
C LEU A 46 3.64 -12.29 0.85
N GLY A 47 3.85 -13.43 0.19
CA GLY A 47 4.96 -14.33 0.48
C GLY A 47 4.88 -14.94 1.88
N PRO A 48 5.95 -15.63 2.32
CA PRO A 48 5.97 -16.27 3.63
C PRO A 48 5.79 -15.21 4.74
N ARG A 49 4.74 -15.38 5.56
CA ARG A 49 4.37 -14.47 6.66
C ARG A 49 4.13 -13.01 6.23
N GLY A 50 3.84 -12.74 4.95
CA GLY A 50 3.65 -11.36 4.48
C GLY A 50 4.95 -10.57 4.26
N ASN A 51 6.12 -11.21 4.34
CA ASN A 51 7.42 -10.53 4.25
C ASN A 51 7.72 -9.98 2.84
N SER A 52 7.15 -10.57 1.79
CA SER A 52 7.36 -10.07 0.42
C SER A 52 6.67 -8.72 0.25
N LEU A 53 5.38 -8.63 0.55
CA LEU A 53 4.62 -7.38 0.44
C LEU A 53 5.22 -6.29 1.34
N LYS A 54 5.53 -6.62 2.61
CA LYS A 54 6.18 -5.68 3.53
C LYS A 54 7.49 -5.13 2.99
N ARG A 55 8.29 -5.96 2.32
CA ARG A 55 9.55 -5.52 1.70
C ARG A 55 9.28 -4.60 0.51
N VAL A 56 8.29 -4.88 -0.33
CA VAL A 56 7.89 -4.01 -1.43
C VAL A 56 7.43 -2.66 -0.91
N GLU A 57 6.55 -2.64 0.10
CA GLU A 57 6.08 -1.43 0.77
C GLU A 57 7.24 -0.65 1.40
N ALA A 58 8.14 -1.31 2.12
CA ALA A 58 9.30 -0.66 2.74
C ALA A 58 10.29 -0.08 1.71
N THR A 59 10.50 -0.78 0.58
CA THR A 59 11.45 -0.36 -0.47
C THR A 59 10.89 0.79 -1.30
N THR A 60 9.59 0.77 -1.58
CA THR A 60 8.90 1.79 -2.38
C THR A 60 8.39 2.95 -1.54
N GLN A 61 8.34 2.77 -0.22
CA GLN A 61 7.65 3.63 0.75
C GLN A 61 6.18 3.91 0.37
N CYS A 62 5.57 3.02 -0.43
CA CYS A 62 4.16 3.06 -0.81
C CYS A 62 3.36 2.13 0.11
N ARG A 63 2.07 2.39 0.27
CA ARG A 63 1.12 1.49 0.93
C ARG A 63 0.40 0.65 -0.10
N VAL A 64 0.30 -0.65 0.13
CA VAL A 64 -0.32 -1.57 -0.81
C VAL A 64 -1.50 -2.27 -0.14
N TYR A 65 -2.68 -2.15 -0.75
CA TYR A 65 -3.92 -2.76 -0.27
C TYR A 65 -4.38 -3.84 -1.26
N ILE A 66 -4.48 -5.07 -0.78
CA ILE A 66 -5.10 -6.15 -1.54
C ILE A 66 -6.60 -6.12 -1.23
N ARG A 67 -7.42 -5.88 -2.26
CA ARG A 67 -8.88 -5.74 -2.18
C ARG A 67 -9.52 -6.61 -3.26
N GLY A 68 -10.84 -6.67 -3.30
CA GLY A 68 -11.56 -7.56 -4.21
C GLY A 68 -11.89 -8.94 -3.63
N ARG A 69 -12.65 -9.69 -4.42
CA ARG A 69 -13.06 -11.07 -4.18
C ARG A 69 -11.85 -12.01 -4.20
N GLY A 70 -11.74 -12.90 -3.21
CA GLY A 70 -10.59 -13.80 -3.05
C GLY A 70 -9.38 -13.15 -2.38
N SER A 71 -9.51 -11.91 -1.88
CA SER A 71 -8.47 -11.27 -1.06
C SER A 71 -8.32 -11.96 0.30
N VAL A 72 -9.38 -12.60 0.79
CA VAL A 72 -9.39 -13.35 2.06
C VAL A 72 -9.22 -14.83 1.78
N LYS A 73 -8.23 -15.46 2.44
CA LYS A 73 -7.95 -16.91 2.31
C LYS A 73 -9.18 -17.79 2.58
N ASP A 74 -9.97 -17.45 3.59
CA ASP A 74 -11.16 -18.19 3.99
C ASP A 74 -12.41 -17.60 3.29
N THR A 75 -12.88 -18.26 2.23
CA THR A 75 -14.08 -17.83 1.47
C THR A 75 -15.35 -17.75 2.33
N VAL A 76 -15.49 -18.62 3.33
CA VAL A 76 -16.62 -18.59 4.28
C VAL A 76 -16.59 -17.33 5.14
N LYS A 77 -15.40 -16.88 5.56
CA LYS A 77 -15.24 -15.63 6.32
C LYS A 77 -15.46 -14.44 5.40
N GLU A 78 -14.92 -14.48 4.19
CA GLU A 78 -15.12 -13.45 3.17
C GLU A 78 -16.61 -13.17 2.95
N ASN A 79 -17.41 -14.22 2.73
CA ASN A 79 -18.84 -14.06 2.46
C ASN A 79 -19.63 -13.49 3.65
N LYS A 80 -19.19 -13.78 4.89
CA LYS A 80 -19.78 -13.17 6.11
C LYS A 80 -19.37 -11.71 6.29
N LEU A 81 -18.19 -11.33 5.80
CA LEU A 81 -17.71 -9.95 5.87
C LEU A 81 -18.29 -9.08 4.75
N ARG A 82 -18.66 -9.67 3.61
CA ARG A 82 -19.24 -8.96 2.46
C ARG A 82 -20.48 -8.13 2.80
N ASP A 83 -21.23 -8.52 3.82
CA ASP A 83 -22.42 -7.80 4.29
C ASP A 83 -22.10 -6.68 5.30
N LYS A 84 -20.82 -6.51 5.67
CA LYS A 84 -20.39 -5.46 6.62
C LYS A 84 -19.93 -4.19 5.91
N PRO A 85 -20.20 -3.01 6.51
CA PRO A 85 -19.64 -1.75 6.03
C PRO A 85 -18.10 -1.81 6.04
N GLY A 86 -17.48 -1.31 4.96
CA GLY A 86 -16.01 -1.34 4.77
C GLY A 86 -15.48 -2.56 4.00
N TYR A 87 -16.34 -3.52 3.67
CA TYR A 87 -16.00 -4.71 2.86
C TYR A 87 -16.73 -4.75 1.51
N GLU A 88 -17.26 -3.61 1.05
CA GLU A 88 -17.97 -3.48 -0.23
C GLU A 88 -17.10 -3.93 -1.42
N HIS A 89 -15.78 -3.71 -1.31
CA HIS A 89 -14.78 -4.15 -2.26
C HIS A 89 -14.75 -5.68 -2.48
N LEU A 90 -15.33 -6.50 -1.60
CA LEU A 90 -15.40 -7.95 -1.80
C LEU A 90 -16.32 -8.35 -2.97
N ASN A 91 -17.16 -7.44 -3.46
CA ASN A 91 -17.95 -7.63 -4.68
C ASN A 91 -17.17 -7.32 -5.96
N GLU A 92 -16.05 -6.60 -5.86
CA GLU A 92 -15.20 -6.27 -7.00
C GLU A 92 -14.23 -7.41 -7.34
N PRO A 93 -13.74 -7.50 -8.59
CA PRO A 93 -12.67 -8.45 -8.93
C PRO A 93 -11.42 -8.19 -8.07
N LEU A 94 -10.59 -9.22 -7.89
CA LEU A 94 -9.34 -9.11 -7.14
C LEU A 94 -8.48 -7.99 -7.74
N HIS A 95 -8.12 -7.01 -6.91
CA HIS A 95 -7.32 -5.87 -7.35
C HIS A 95 -6.39 -5.40 -6.22
N VAL A 96 -5.32 -4.72 -6.62
CA VAL A 96 -4.33 -4.15 -5.72
C VAL A 96 -4.39 -2.64 -5.85
N LEU A 97 -4.53 -1.94 -4.71
CA LEU A 97 -4.46 -0.48 -4.65
C LEU A 97 -3.11 -0.07 -4.07
N ILE A 98 -2.46 0.87 -4.72
CA ILE A 98 -1.14 1.38 -4.31
C ILE A 98 -1.31 2.85 -4.01
N GLU A 99 -1.06 3.22 -2.76
CA GLU A 99 -1.09 4.59 -2.27
C GLU A 99 0.34 5.08 -2.07
N ALA A 100 0.68 6.18 -2.75
CA ALA A 100 1.96 6.85 -2.65
C ALA A 100 1.74 8.27 -2.11
N GLU A 101 2.46 8.62 -1.05
CA GLU A 101 2.39 9.94 -0.41
C GLU A 101 3.80 10.54 -0.41
N PHE A 102 4.08 11.39 -1.40
CA PHE A 102 5.40 11.96 -1.63
C PHE A 102 5.29 13.37 -2.22
N PRO A 103 6.39 14.16 -2.23
CA PRO A 103 6.45 15.40 -3.00
C PRO A 103 6.06 15.18 -4.47
N ALA A 104 5.33 16.16 -5.03
CA ALA A 104 4.83 16.11 -6.41
C ALA A 104 5.91 15.77 -7.46
N ASP A 105 7.16 16.19 -7.24
CA ASP A 105 8.29 15.90 -8.13
C ASP A 105 8.67 14.41 -8.23
N ILE A 106 8.42 13.61 -7.18
CA ILE A 106 8.88 12.20 -7.10
C ILE A 106 7.76 11.19 -6.97
N VAL A 107 6.53 11.62 -6.66
CA VAL A 107 5.40 10.71 -6.40
C VAL A 107 5.14 9.78 -7.59
N ASP A 108 5.21 10.30 -8.81
CA ASP A 108 4.98 9.51 -10.03
C ASP A 108 6.07 8.45 -10.23
N ALA A 109 7.33 8.82 -10.00
CA ALA A 109 8.45 7.88 -10.09
C ALA A 109 8.33 6.77 -9.04
N ARG A 110 8.00 7.12 -7.79
CA ARG A 110 7.83 6.15 -6.69
C ARG A 110 6.65 5.22 -6.93
N LEU A 111 5.52 5.77 -7.35
CA LEU A 111 4.32 5.01 -7.65
C LEU A 111 4.55 4.05 -8.82
N ASN A 112 5.17 4.52 -9.90
CA ASN A 112 5.51 3.68 -11.05
C ASN A 112 6.48 2.54 -10.66
N GLN A 113 7.47 2.83 -9.80
CA GLN A 113 8.37 1.79 -9.28
C GLN A 113 7.61 0.70 -8.52
N ALA A 114 6.64 1.07 -7.68
CA ALA A 114 5.81 0.11 -6.97
C ALA A 114 4.93 -0.72 -7.91
N VAL A 115 4.33 -0.07 -8.91
CA VAL A 115 3.53 -0.72 -9.96
C VAL A 115 4.36 -1.77 -10.68
N VAL A 116 5.56 -1.44 -11.16
CA VAL A 116 6.43 -2.37 -11.89
C VAL A 116 6.77 -3.62 -11.05
N ILE A 117 7.09 -3.43 -9.77
CA ILE A 117 7.39 -4.56 -8.87
C ILE A 117 6.17 -5.45 -8.66
N LEU A 118 4.99 -4.85 -8.48
CA LEU A 118 3.75 -5.58 -8.27
C LEU A 118 3.27 -6.26 -9.55
N GLU A 119 3.40 -5.63 -10.72
CA GLU A 119 3.12 -6.23 -12.02
C GLU A 119 3.95 -7.49 -12.25
N ASP A 120 5.23 -7.47 -11.89
CA ASP A 120 6.10 -8.64 -12.01
C ASP A 120 5.61 -9.81 -11.13
N LEU A 121 5.21 -9.51 -9.89
CA LEU A 121 4.64 -10.52 -8.98
C LEU A 121 3.29 -11.06 -9.46
N LEU A 122 2.53 -10.26 -10.21
CA LEU A 122 1.24 -10.62 -10.80
C LEU A 122 1.35 -11.34 -12.14
N LYS A 123 2.55 -11.53 -12.70
CA LYS A 123 2.74 -12.37 -13.90
C LYS A 123 2.80 -13.84 -13.47
N PRO A 124 1.85 -14.71 -13.90
CA PRO A 124 1.95 -16.14 -13.65
C PRO A 124 3.22 -16.64 -14.35
N VAL A 125 4.12 -17.31 -13.62
CA VAL A 125 5.25 -17.99 -14.25
C VAL A 125 4.68 -19.25 -14.89
N PRO A 126 4.72 -19.42 -16.22
CA PRO A 126 4.42 -20.71 -16.81
C PRO A 126 5.48 -21.68 -16.29
N GLY A 127 5.03 -22.62 -15.45
CA GLY A 127 5.81 -23.79 -15.08
C GLY A 127 5.85 -24.80 -16.21
#